data_AF-A0A7C1LEU7-F1
#
_entry.id   AF-A0A7C1LEU7-F1
#
_cell.length_a   1.000
_cell.length_b   1.000
_cell.length_c   1.000
_cell.angle_alpha   90.00
_cell.angle_beta   90.00
_cell.angle_gamma   90.00
#
_symmetry.space_group_name_H-M   'P 1'
#
loop_
_entity.id
_entity.type
_entity.pdbx_description
1 polymer ?
#
loop_
_entity_poly.entity_id
_entity_poly.type
_entity_poly.pdbx_seq_one_letter_code
_entity_poly.pdbx_strand_id
1 'polypeptide(L)'
;MSTTNNKQRTISKEVSLTGVGLHTGSNVTIKFLPANENHGYAFKRVDLEGEPIIPADANLVINTQRGTNLEKNGVKIQTSEHVLAALVGLEIDNVLIELNAAEPPIMDGSSKFFVEVLESAGIVEQEAVREEYIVKDVITFKDEETGSEITIIPSDEYQVMTMVDFGTKVLGTQNATLDKISDFKSEISNARTFSFLHELEMLLENGLIKGGDLNNAIVYVDKEISQATMSKLEKAFDKKKLSVKANGILDNLTLHQPNEAARHKLLDVIGDLALIGTRIRGKVIANKPGHYVNNQFAKKLSQIIKLEKRNKVPKYDLSLPPLMDIHKIMDMLPHRPPFLLIDRIIELSEEHVVGMKNVTMNEPFFVGHFPGAPVMPGVLQVEAMAQTGGILVLSTVPDPENYLTLFMKIDKVKFKRQVLPGDTLIFHCSLITPIRRGICHMQAYAYANDKLVSEAELMAQIVKRT
;
A
#
# COMPACT_ATOMS: atom_id res chain seq x y z
N MET A 1 -10.03 -4.25 4.58
CA MET A 1 -10.39 -3.13 3.69
C MET A 1 -11.87 -2.94 3.73
N SER A 2 -12.31 -1.87 4.37
CA SER A 2 -13.59 -1.25 4.02
C SER A 2 -13.30 -0.34 2.83
N THR A 3 -14.18 -0.30 1.84
CA THR A 3 -14.23 0.85 0.93
C THR A 3 -14.75 2.02 1.76
N THR A 4 -13.86 2.89 2.20
CA THR A 4 -14.28 4.21 2.65
C THR A 4 -14.85 4.93 1.43
N ASN A 5 -15.88 5.76 1.59
CA ASN A 5 -16.44 6.53 0.45
C ASN A 5 -15.47 7.62 -0.08
N ASN A 6 -14.20 7.59 0.33
CA ASN A 6 -13.20 8.56 -0.09
C ASN A 6 -12.72 8.20 -1.50
N LYS A 7 -12.88 9.13 -2.43
CA LYS A 7 -12.34 9.03 -3.80
C LYS A 7 -10.82 9.16 -3.80
N GLN A 8 -10.17 8.53 -4.76
CA GLN A 8 -8.75 8.76 -5.03
C GLN A 8 -8.53 10.21 -5.45
N ARG A 9 -7.35 10.75 -5.15
CA ARG A 9 -6.98 12.12 -5.52
C ARG A 9 -5.72 12.17 -6.38
N THR A 10 -5.67 13.11 -7.30
CA THR A 10 -4.47 13.49 -8.04
C THR A 10 -4.36 15.02 -8.10
N ILE A 11 -3.28 15.56 -8.67
CA ILE A 11 -3.15 17.00 -8.92
C ILE A 11 -3.83 17.38 -10.23
N SER A 12 -4.28 18.63 -10.37
CA SER A 12 -5.06 19.07 -11.55
C SER A 12 -4.20 19.45 -12.76
N LYS A 13 -2.96 19.89 -12.51
CA LYS A 13 -2.01 20.33 -13.52
C LYS A 13 -0.58 20.00 -13.09
N GLU A 14 0.34 20.04 -14.03
CA GLU A 14 1.76 19.88 -13.72
C GLU A 14 2.32 21.07 -12.92
N VAL A 15 3.24 20.78 -12.01
CA VAL A 15 4.01 21.77 -11.25
C VAL A 15 5.45 21.31 -11.04
N SER A 16 6.36 22.25 -10.77
CA SER A 16 7.79 21.94 -10.67
C SER A 16 8.52 22.74 -9.61
N LEU A 17 9.58 22.15 -9.04
CA LEU A 17 10.57 22.83 -8.21
C LEU A 17 11.96 22.58 -8.78
N THR A 18 12.87 23.52 -8.55
CA THR A 18 14.30 23.34 -8.85
C THR A 18 15.11 23.65 -7.60
N GLY A 19 16.13 22.84 -7.36
CA GLY A 19 17.04 23.00 -6.24
C GLY A 19 18.24 22.08 -6.39
N VAL A 20 18.83 21.71 -5.25
CA VAL A 20 20.04 20.89 -5.19
C VAL A 20 19.77 19.65 -4.34
N GLY A 21 20.22 18.47 -4.77
CA GLY A 21 20.18 17.27 -3.94
C GLY A 21 21.10 17.38 -2.73
N LEU A 22 20.65 16.96 -1.54
CA LEU A 22 21.39 17.08 -0.29
C LEU A 22 22.76 16.39 -0.36
N HIS A 23 22.77 15.13 -0.76
CA HIS A 23 23.96 14.30 -0.74
C HIS A 23 24.76 14.37 -2.02
N THR A 24 24.08 14.36 -3.17
CA THR A 24 24.70 14.40 -4.50
C THR A 24 25.26 15.77 -4.86
N GLY A 25 24.67 16.86 -4.32
CA GLY A 25 24.97 18.23 -4.73
C GLY A 25 24.58 18.55 -6.17
N SER A 26 23.79 17.69 -6.81
CA SER A 26 23.39 17.88 -8.21
C SER A 26 22.22 18.85 -8.30
N ASN A 27 22.26 19.75 -9.28
CA ASN A 27 21.10 20.56 -9.63
C ASN A 27 20.01 19.63 -10.16
N VAL A 28 18.82 19.75 -9.60
CA VAL A 28 17.68 18.89 -9.94
C VAL A 28 16.43 19.73 -10.09
N THR A 29 15.69 19.45 -11.15
CA THR A 29 14.32 19.88 -11.36
C THR A 29 13.43 18.67 -11.14
N ILE A 30 12.55 18.78 -10.14
CA ILE A 30 11.48 17.81 -9.89
C ILE A 30 10.18 18.35 -10.47
N LYS A 31 9.44 17.54 -11.21
CA LYS A 31 8.08 17.85 -11.67
C LYS A 31 7.09 16.83 -11.13
N PHE A 32 5.90 17.31 -10.79
CA PHE A 32 4.78 16.49 -10.40
C PHE A 32 3.73 16.58 -11.49
N LEU A 33 3.28 15.44 -12.00
CA LEU A 33 2.26 15.34 -13.04
C LEU A 33 1.03 14.59 -12.51
N PRO A 34 -0.19 14.98 -12.93
CA PRO A 34 -1.39 14.19 -12.69
C PRO A 34 -1.20 12.75 -13.17
N ALA A 35 -1.77 11.78 -12.47
CA ALA A 35 -1.73 10.38 -12.87
C ALA A 35 -3.10 9.73 -12.78
N ASN A 36 -3.29 8.69 -13.60
CA ASN A 36 -4.54 7.94 -13.67
C ASN A 36 -4.85 7.24 -12.35
N GLU A 37 -6.11 6.83 -12.19
CA GLU A 37 -6.57 6.03 -11.07
C GLU A 37 -5.71 4.78 -10.89
N ASN A 38 -5.45 4.42 -9.64
CA ASN A 38 -4.64 3.27 -9.23
C ASN A 38 -3.17 3.31 -9.72
N HIS A 39 -2.68 4.47 -10.17
CA HIS A 39 -1.28 4.64 -10.54
C HIS A 39 -0.35 4.56 -9.32
N GLY A 40 -0.79 5.08 -8.17
CA GLY A 40 0.05 5.28 -7.00
C GLY A 40 1.10 6.38 -7.20
N TYR A 41 2.23 6.27 -6.50
CA TYR A 41 3.37 7.15 -6.74
C TYR A 41 4.44 6.43 -7.56
N ALA A 42 4.97 7.11 -8.57
CA ALA A 42 6.08 6.60 -9.35
C ALA A 42 7.05 7.72 -9.71
N PHE A 43 8.34 7.41 -9.67
CA PHE A 43 9.42 8.30 -10.08
C PHE A 43 9.87 7.99 -11.50
N LYS A 44 10.08 9.01 -12.32
CA LYS A 44 10.53 8.90 -13.70
C LYS A 44 11.83 9.69 -13.89
N ARG A 45 12.90 9.01 -14.32
CA ARG A 45 14.21 9.64 -14.54
C ARG A 45 14.32 10.13 -15.99
N VAL A 46 14.04 11.41 -16.20
CA VAL A 46 13.99 12.02 -17.55
C VAL A 46 15.38 12.32 -18.13
N ASP A 47 16.42 12.27 -17.30
CA ASP A 47 17.81 12.43 -17.72
C ASP A 47 18.43 11.14 -18.29
N LEU A 48 17.74 10.01 -18.20
CA LEU A 48 18.22 8.71 -18.67
C LEU A 48 17.49 8.28 -19.95
N GLU A 49 18.19 7.53 -20.81
CA GLU A 49 17.62 6.96 -22.03
C GLU A 49 16.42 6.05 -21.71
N GLY A 50 15.33 6.23 -22.47
CA GLY A 50 14.07 5.49 -22.26
C GLY A 50 13.23 5.98 -21.08
N GLU A 51 13.66 7.05 -20.40
CA GLU A 51 12.95 7.71 -19.29
C GLU A 51 12.33 6.72 -18.28
N PRO A 52 13.15 5.86 -17.66
CA PRO A 52 12.67 4.73 -16.88
C PRO A 52 11.84 5.16 -15.66
N ILE A 53 10.80 4.36 -15.36
CA ILE A 53 9.86 4.58 -14.26
C ILE A 53 10.08 3.56 -13.13
N ILE A 54 10.19 4.06 -11.91
CA ILE A 54 10.36 3.32 -10.67
C ILE A 54 9.15 3.58 -9.77
N PRO A 55 8.30 2.58 -9.49
CA PRO A 55 7.21 2.76 -8.53
C PRO A 55 7.76 2.97 -7.12
N ALA A 56 7.08 3.78 -6.30
CA ALA A 56 7.40 3.95 -4.89
C ALA A 56 6.95 2.71 -4.11
N ASP A 57 7.79 1.68 -4.08
CA ASP A 57 7.50 0.37 -3.49
C ASP A 57 8.60 -0.01 -2.49
N ALA A 58 8.19 -0.41 -1.28
CA ALA A 58 9.11 -0.82 -0.22
C ALA A 58 10.04 -1.96 -0.65
N ASN A 59 9.62 -2.82 -1.59
CA ASN A 59 10.42 -3.93 -2.11
C ASN A 59 11.58 -3.46 -3.02
N LEU A 60 11.55 -2.22 -3.50
CA LEU A 60 12.61 -1.63 -4.32
C LEU A 60 13.64 -0.85 -3.49
N VAL A 61 13.48 -0.81 -2.17
CA VAL A 61 14.42 -0.16 -1.25
C VAL A 61 15.66 -1.04 -1.10
N ILE A 62 16.78 -0.55 -1.62
CA ILE A 62 18.07 -1.26 -1.65
C ILE A 62 18.94 -0.98 -0.42
N ASN A 63 18.88 0.23 0.12
CA ASN A 63 19.57 0.62 1.34
C ASN A 63 18.90 1.84 1.95
N THR A 64 19.22 2.08 3.22
CA THR A 64 18.68 3.19 3.99
C THR A 64 19.79 4.07 4.56
N GLN A 65 20.97 4.04 3.92
CA GLN A 65 22.08 4.90 4.33
C GLN A 65 21.75 6.32 3.89
N ARG A 66 21.54 7.19 4.89
CA ARG A 66 21.35 8.64 4.70
C ARG A 66 20.11 8.99 3.85
N GLY A 67 19.04 8.22 4.03
CA GLY A 67 17.75 8.42 3.37
C GLY A 67 17.20 7.12 2.80
N THR A 68 15.99 7.15 2.25
CA THR A 68 15.35 5.98 1.66
C THR A 68 15.63 5.91 0.16
N ASN A 69 16.44 4.91 -0.23
CA ASN A 69 16.99 4.78 -1.57
C ASN A 69 16.36 3.61 -2.33
N LEU A 70 15.66 3.91 -3.42
CA LEU A 70 15.01 2.96 -4.32
C LEU A 70 15.91 2.62 -5.51
N GLU A 71 15.87 1.37 -5.97
CA GLU A 71 16.49 0.96 -7.22
C GLU A 71 15.63 -0.04 -7.99
N LYS A 72 15.59 0.12 -9.32
CA LYS A 72 15.02 -0.87 -10.24
C LYS A 72 15.84 -0.90 -11.52
N ASN A 73 16.34 -2.08 -11.88
CA ASN A 73 17.14 -2.29 -13.09
C ASN A 73 18.33 -1.30 -13.20
N GLY A 74 19.01 -1.01 -12.07
CA GLY A 74 20.15 -0.10 -12.01
C GLY A 74 19.80 1.39 -11.95
N VAL A 75 18.54 1.77 -12.13
CA VAL A 75 18.07 3.16 -12.00
C VAL A 75 17.80 3.44 -10.53
N LYS A 76 18.32 4.55 -10.00
CA LYS A 76 18.25 4.92 -8.58
C LYS A 76 17.44 6.19 -8.34
N ILE A 77 16.69 6.18 -7.23
CA ILE A 77 16.09 7.37 -6.59
C ILE A 77 16.59 7.39 -5.15
N GLN A 78 17.15 8.52 -4.73
CA GLN A 78 17.67 8.73 -3.37
C GLN A 78 16.75 9.69 -2.61
N THR A 79 16.72 9.58 -1.28
CA THR A 79 16.11 10.58 -0.38
C THR A 79 14.67 10.96 -0.80
N SER A 80 13.81 9.95 -0.95
CA SER A 80 12.43 10.10 -1.44
C SER A 80 11.42 10.49 -0.36
N GLU A 81 11.78 10.31 0.90
CA GLU A 81 10.94 10.40 2.09
C GLU A 81 10.18 11.74 2.22
N HIS A 82 10.83 12.90 2.04
CA HIS A 82 10.16 14.19 2.21
C HIS A 82 9.10 14.46 1.13
N VAL A 83 9.39 14.00 -0.10
CA VAL A 83 8.46 14.13 -1.23
C VAL A 83 7.23 13.25 -1.00
N LEU A 84 7.46 12.00 -0.61
CA LEU A 84 6.40 11.05 -0.29
C LEU A 84 5.57 11.51 0.92
N ALA A 85 6.20 12.09 1.94
CA ALA A 85 5.51 12.64 3.10
C ALA A 85 4.57 13.79 2.71
N ALA A 86 5.00 14.68 1.81
CA ALA A 86 4.16 15.77 1.31
C ALA A 86 2.91 15.24 0.56
N LEU A 87 3.09 14.24 -0.31
CA LEU A 87 1.99 13.60 -1.03
C LEU A 87 1.01 12.90 -0.08
N VAL A 88 1.54 12.19 0.92
CA VAL A 88 0.72 11.51 1.94
C VAL A 88 -0.05 12.52 2.79
N GLY A 89 0.62 13.58 3.24
CA GLY A 89 0.06 14.65 4.06
C GLY A 89 -1.00 15.51 3.36
N LEU A 90 -0.94 15.63 2.03
CA LEU A 90 -1.98 16.26 1.21
C LEU A 90 -3.06 15.28 0.74
N GLU A 91 -3.00 14.03 1.19
CA GLU A 91 -3.93 12.98 0.79
C GLU A 91 -4.03 12.80 -0.74
N ILE A 92 -2.93 12.97 -1.48
CA ILE A 92 -2.88 12.72 -2.92
C ILE A 92 -2.55 11.24 -3.14
N ASP A 93 -3.26 10.52 -4.00
CA ASP A 93 -3.08 9.07 -4.19
C ASP A 93 -2.26 8.74 -5.43
N ASN A 94 -2.41 9.51 -6.51
CA ASN A 94 -1.83 9.21 -7.81
C ASN A 94 -1.00 10.38 -8.34
N VAL A 95 0.32 10.22 -8.48
CA VAL A 95 1.22 11.23 -9.05
C VAL A 95 2.40 10.57 -9.75
N LEU A 96 2.75 11.07 -10.94
CA LEU A 96 4.02 10.77 -11.60
C LEU A 96 5.04 11.88 -11.26
N ILE A 97 6.21 11.48 -10.76
CA ILE A 97 7.24 12.38 -10.24
C ILE A 97 8.44 12.32 -11.18
N GLU A 98 8.62 13.32 -12.03
CA GLU A 98 9.77 13.40 -12.93
C GLU A 98 10.98 14.05 -12.26
N LEU A 99 12.16 13.50 -12.48
CA LEU A 99 13.43 13.99 -11.96
C LEU A 99 14.49 13.91 -13.07
N ASN A 100 15.29 14.97 -13.21
CA ASN A 100 16.47 14.99 -14.09
C ASN A 100 17.78 14.69 -13.35
N ALA A 101 17.69 14.14 -12.13
CA ALA A 101 18.80 13.66 -11.33
C ALA A 101 18.33 12.52 -10.40
N ALA A 102 19.26 11.83 -9.75
CA ALA A 102 18.95 10.68 -8.90
C ALA A 102 18.35 11.03 -7.53
N GLU A 103 18.40 12.29 -7.10
CA GLU A 103 17.99 12.74 -5.77
C GLU A 103 17.08 13.97 -5.93
N PRO A 104 15.88 14.01 -5.31
CA PRO A 104 15.05 15.20 -5.24
C PRO A 104 15.79 16.39 -4.60
N PRO A 105 15.36 17.64 -4.89
CA PRO A 105 15.97 18.80 -4.26
C PRO A 105 15.67 18.82 -2.76
N ILE A 106 16.65 19.15 -1.92
CA ILE A 106 16.46 19.16 -0.47
C ILE A 106 15.59 20.34 0.01
N MET A 107 15.50 21.40 -0.77
CA MET A 107 14.81 22.65 -0.42
C MET A 107 15.35 23.21 0.91
N ASP A 108 14.51 23.38 1.94
CA ASP A 108 14.93 23.78 3.29
C ASP A 108 15.15 22.58 4.24
N GLY A 109 15.11 21.36 3.73
CA GLY A 109 15.20 20.13 4.52
C GLY A 109 13.88 19.65 5.11
N SER A 110 12.76 20.30 4.79
CA SER A 110 11.41 19.89 5.19
C SER A 110 10.53 19.50 3.99
N SER A 111 9.26 19.15 4.25
CA SER A 111 8.27 18.90 3.19
C SER A 111 7.52 20.16 2.75
N LYS A 112 7.75 21.31 3.40
CA LYS A 112 6.95 22.53 3.25
C LYS A 112 6.85 22.99 1.79
N PHE A 113 7.98 23.11 1.09
CA PHE A 113 7.99 23.58 -0.28
C PHE A 113 7.31 22.59 -1.25
N PHE A 114 7.41 21.29 -0.98
CA PHE A 114 6.66 20.28 -1.74
C PHE A 114 5.15 20.41 -1.50
N VAL A 115 4.73 20.66 -0.26
CA VAL A 115 3.32 20.92 0.07
C VAL A 115 2.80 22.17 -0.68
N GLU A 116 3.53 23.28 -0.61
CA GLU A 116 3.15 24.55 -1.26
C GLU A 116 3.00 24.39 -2.78
N VAL A 117 3.96 23.71 -3.44
CA VAL A 117 3.90 23.54 -4.89
C VAL A 117 2.75 22.60 -5.31
N LEU A 118 2.51 21.51 -4.56
CA LEU A 118 1.43 20.57 -4.82
C LEU A 118 0.05 21.21 -4.60
N GLU A 119 -0.10 22.06 -3.58
CA GLU A 119 -1.34 22.83 -3.39
C GLU A 119 -1.58 23.82 -4.53
N SER A 120 -0.52 24.47 -5.04
CA SER A 120 -0.63 25.38 -6.18
C SER A 120 -1.06 24.68 -7.48
N ALA A 121 -0.84 23.36 -7.56
CA ALA A 121 -1.31 22.50 -8.64
C ALA A 121 -2.83 22.28 -8.58
N GLY A 122 -3.46 22.48 -7.42
CA GLY A 122 -4.85 22.08 -7.17
C GLY A 122 -4.98 20.55 -7.07
N ILE A 123 -5.81 20.08 -6.13
CA ILE A 123 -6.07 18.65 -5.91
C ILE A 123 -7.47 18.33 -6.41
N VAL A 124 -7.61 17.28 -7.21
CA VAL A 124 -8.87 16.82 -7.80
C VAL A 124 -9.16 15.38 -7.41
N GLU A 125 -10.44 15.08 -7.20
CA GLU A 125 -10.90 13.71 -6.98
C GLU A 125 -11.04 12.97 -8.30
N GLN A 126 -10.84 11.65 -8.26
CA GLN A 126 -11.04 10.72 -9.36
C GLN A 126 -12.23 9.81 -9.05
N GLU A 127 -12.74 9.05 -10.01
CA GLU A 127 -13.94 8.22 -9.80
C GLU A 127 -13.65 6.96 -8.98
N ALA A 128 -12.44 6.42 -9.09
CA ALA A 128 -12.01 5.28 -8.29
C ALA A 128 -12.03 5.59 -6.78
N VAL A 129 -12.52 4.63 -6.00
CA VAL A 129 -12.47 4.69 -4.54
C VAL A 129 -11.05 4.45 -4.04
N ARG A 130 -10.64 5.20 -3.02
CA ARG A 130 -9.36 5.04 -2.33
C ARG A 130 -9.33 3.72 -1.59
N GLU A 131 -8.31 2.92 -1.86
CA GLU A 131 -8.08 1.69 -1.10
C GLU A 131 -7.36 2.00 0.22
N GLU A 132 -7.94 1.54 1.32
CA GLU A 132 -7.40 1.72 2.66
C GLU A 132 -7.30 0.38 3.41
N TYR A 133 -6.14 0.14 4.02
CA TYR A 133 -5.90 -0.93 4.95
C TYR A 133 -6.28 -0.51 6.37
N ILE A 134 -7.36 -1.11 6.87
CA ILE A 134 -7.82 -0.95 8.24
C ILE A 134 -7.11 -1.97 9.11
N VAL A 135 -6.31 -1.48 10.05
CA VAL A 135 -5.57 -2.31 11.01
C VAL A 135 -6.54 -2.95 11.99
N LYS A 136 -6.52 -4.28 12.05
CA LYS A 136 -7.39 -5.08 12.94
C LYS A 136 -6.66 -5.66 14.14
N ASP A 137 -5.38 -5.94 13.96
CA ASP A 137 -4.51 -6.57 14.95
C ASP A 137 -3.25 -5.71 15.13
N VAL A 138 -2.59 -5.86 16.28
CA VAL A 138 -1.32 -5.19 16.56
C VAL A 138 -0.22 -5.81 15.68
N ILE A 139 0.49 -4.98 14.93
CA ILE A 139 1.62 -5.40 14.09
C ILE A 139 2.85 -4.61 14.51
N THR A 140 3.92 -5.31 14.90
CA THR A 140 5.18 -4.71 15.36
C THR A 140 6.36 -5.20 14.54
N PHE A 141 7.33 -4.32 14.31
CA PHE A 141 8.68 -4.69 13.92
C PHE A 141 9.66 -4.01 14.88
N LYS A 142 10.63 -4.77 15.37
CA LYS A 142 11.66 -4.31 16.31
C LYS A 142 13.01 -4.76 15.80
N ASP A 143 13.95 -3.84 15.79
CA ASP A 143 15.36 -4.10 15.59
C ASP A 143 16.01 -4.34 16.96
N GLU A 144 16.42 -5.59 17.22
CA GLU A 144 16.98 -5.98 18.51
C GLU A 144 18.37 -5.37 18.77
N GLU A 145 19.10 -4.96 17.72
CA GLU A 145 20.43 -4.36 17.87
C GLU A 145 20.35 -2.91 18.38
N THR A 146 19.50 -2.10 17.74
CA THR A 146 19.36 -0.67 18.09
C THR A 146 18.28 -0.42 19.14
N GLY A 147 17.38 -1.37 19.37
CA GLY A 147 16.17 -1.20 20.17
C GLY A 147 15.11 -0.33 19.50
N SER A 148 15.31 0.04 18.22
CA SER A 148 14.36 0.82 17.44
C SER A 148 13.17 -0.04 17.04
N GLU A 149 11.96 0.51 17.14
CA GLU A 149 10.75 -0.25 16.87
C GLU A 149 9.66 0.63 16.27
N ILE A 150 8.78 -0.03 15.53
CA ILE A 150 7.56 0.57 15.01
C ILE A 150 6.42 -0.43 15.18
N THR A 151 5.35 0.05 15.79
CA THR A 151 4.14 -0.71 16.05
C THR A 151 2.97 0.04 15.44
N ILE A 152 2.05 -0.69 14.80
CA ILE A 152 0.75 -0.16 14.44
C ILE A 152 -0.34 -0.89 15.20
N ILE A 153 -1.29 -0.13 15.73
CA ILE A 153 -2.45 -0.64 16.44
C ILE A 153 -3.75 -0.18 15.78
N PRO A 154 -4.88 -0.89 15.98
CA PRO A 154 -6.18 -0.45 15.51
C PRO A 154 -6.52 0.95 16.02
N SER A 155 -7.03 1.81 15.13
CA SER A 155 -7.55 3.14 15.42
C SER A 155 -8.54 3.53 14.33
N ASP A 156 -9.47 4.44 14.64
CA ASP A 156 -10.47 4.93 13.68
C ASP A 156 -9.88 5.96 12.69
N GLU A 157 -8.70 6.51 13.00
CA GLU A 157 -7.99 7.52 12.22
C GLU A 157 -6.57 7.05 11.87
N TYR A 158 -5.95 7.69 10.87
CA TYR A 158 -4.51 7.55 10.65
C TYR A 158 -3.75 8.49 11.59
N GLN A 159 -3.05 7.90 12.56
CA GLN A 159 -2.30 8.61 13.59
C GLN A 159 -0.83 8.19 13.57
N VAL A 160 0.06 9.13 13.86
CA VAL A 160 1.50 8.84 13.97
C VAL A 160 2.04 9.48 15.23
N MET A 161 2.72 8.68 16.05
CA MET A 161 3.46 9.14 17.23
C MET A 161 4.90 8.68 17.09
N THR A 162 5.84 9.59 17.32
CA THR A 162 7.26 9.28 17.33
C THR A 162 7.89 9.66 18.66
N MET A 163 8.70 8.77 19.21
CA MET A 163 9.60 9.06 20.32
C MET A 163 11.04 9.00 19.82
N VAL A 164 11.76 10.10 19.99
CA VAL A 164 13.14 10.26 19.57
C VAL A 164 14.04 10.29 20.80
N ASP A 165 15.06 9.45 20.81
CA ASP A 165 16.11 9.41 21.82
C ASP A 165 17.42 8.94 21.18
N PHE A 166 18.34 9.89 20.99
CA PHE A 166 19.68 9.67 20.44
C PHE A 166 20.76 9.54 21.53
N GLY A 167 20.39 9.47 22.81
CA GLY A 167 21.35 9.36 23.91
C GLY A 167 22.24 10.59 24.12
N THR A 168 21.95 11.72 23.45
CA THR A 168 22.70 12.97 23.61
C THR A 168 21.95 13.93 24.52
N LYS A 169 22.68 14.63 25.40
CA LYS A 169 22.09 15.66 26.29
C LYS A 169 21.53 16.85 25.52
N VAL A 170 22.11 17.15 24.36
CA VAL A 170 21.78 18.33 23.57
C VAL A 170 20.40 18.23 22.93
N LEU A 171 20.04 17.04 22.44
CA LEU A 171 18.71 16.80 21.86
C LEU A 171 17.72 16.34 22.93
N GLY A 172 18.19 15.50 23.86
CA GLY A 172 17.36 14.85 24.86
C GLY A 172 16.34 13.88 24.24
N THR A 173 15.39 13.46 25.07
CA THR A 173 14.23 12.69 24.60
C THR A 173 13.14 13.65 24.16
N GLN A 174 12.61 13.44 22.96
CA GLN A 174 11.54 14.26 22.39
C GLN A 174 10.40 13.36 21.90
N ASN A 175 9.18 13.88 21.91
CA ASN A 175 8.05 13.24 21.29
C ASN A 175 7.35 14.19 20.31
N ALA A 176 6.66 13.60 19.35
CA ALA A 176 5.74 14.29 18.45
C ALA A 176 4.57 13.36 18.14
N THR A 177 3.38 13.95 17.98
CA THR A 177 2.16 13.23 17.65
C THR A 177 1.44 13.99 16.55
N LEU A 178 0.88 13.25 15.60
CA LEU A 178 -0.06 13.71 14.60
C LEU A 178 -1.34 12.90 14.78
N ASP A 179 -2.42 13.56 15.21
CA ASP A 179 -3.69 12.90 15.50
C ASP A 179 -4.58 12.73 14.26
N LYS A 180 -4.39 13.56 13.24
CA LYS A 180 -5.08 13.48 11.95
C LYS A 180 -4.15 13.88 10.82
N ILE A 181 -4.26 13.20 9.68
CA ILE A 181 -3.42 13.52 8.51
C ILE A 181 -3.66 14.93 7.97
N SER A 182 -4.86 15.49 8.16
CA SER A 182 -5.21 16.87 7.78
C SER A 182 -4.32 17.92 8.44
N ASP A 183 -3.74 17.60 9.59
CA ASP A 183 -2.95 18.55 10.38
C ASP A 183 -1.48 18.55 9.94
N PHE A 184 -1.07 17.63 9.05
CA PHE A 184 0.30 17.48 8.57
C PHE A 184 0.88 18.79 8.06
N LYS A 185 0.12 19.54 7.25
CA LYS A 185 0.57 20.82 6.69
C LYS A 185 0.94 21.82 7.78
N SER A 186 0.05 22.06 8.74
CA SER A 186 0.24 23.08 9.79
C SER A 186 1.23 22.66 10.86
N GLU A 187 1.36 21.36 11.12
CA GLU A 187 2.06 20.85 12.30
C GLU A 187 3.40 20.18 12.01
N ILE A 188 3.57 19.57 10.84
CA ILE A 188 4.68 18.66 10.56
C ILE A 188 5.48 19.09 9.34
N SER A 189 4.83 19.63 8.30
CA SER A 189 5.46 19.82 6.98
C SER A 189 6.70 20.72 7.00
N ASN A 190 6.80 21.66 7.95
CA ASN A 190 7.92 22.60 8.09
C ASN A 190 9.04 22.11 9.03
N ALA A 191 8.97 20.88 9.52
CA ALA A 191 10.01 20.32 10.39
C ALA A 191 11.21 19.89 9.54
N ARG A 192 12.34 20.59 9.71
CA ARG A 192 13.53 20.39 8.89
C ARG A 192 14.39 19.23 9.38
N THR A 193 15.13 18.65 8.44
CA THR A 193 16.10 17.61 8.73
C THR A 193 17.22 18.12 9.63
N PHE A 194 17.92 17.18 10.26
CA PHE A 194 18.97 17.49 11.21
C PHE A 194 20.07 16.45 11.18
N SER A 195 21.25 16.85 11.64
CA SER A 195 22.39 15.95 11.83
C SER A 195 23.17 16.37 13.08
N PHE A 196 23.91 15.41 13.65
CA PHE A 196 24.86 15.70 14.70
C PHE A 196 26.20 16.15 14.12
N LEU A 197 26.89 17.01 14.86
CA LEU A 197 28.18 17.55 14.43
C LEU A 197 29.21 16.46 14.10
N HIS A 198 29.31 15.42 14.93
CA HIS A 198 30.29 14.35 14.71
C HIS A 198 30.01 13.54 13.43
N GLU A 199 28.76 13.48 12.99
CA GLU A 199 28.40 12.85 11.72
C GLU A 199 28.81 13.76 10.55
N LEU A 200 28.58 15.07 10.68
CA LEU A 200 28.89 16.05 9.64
C LEU A 200 30.38 16.03 9.25
N GLU A 201 31.29 15.90 10.22
CA GLU A 201 32.74 15.76 9.94
C GLU A 201 33.04 14.56 9.05
N MET A 202 32.54 13.38 9.43
CA MET A 202 32.70 12.14 8.67
C MET A 202 32.12 12.28 7.26
N LEU A 203 31.00 12.98 7.13
CA LEU A 203 30.29 13.13 5.86
C LEU A 203 31.03 14.07 4.93
N LEU A 204 31.54 15.20 5.43
CA LEU A 204 32.39 16.10 4.65
C LEU A 204 33.69 15.42 4.19
N GLU A 205 34.32 14.61 5.04
CA GLU A 205 35.55 13.88 4.71
C GLU A 205 35.35 12.81 3.63
N ASN A 206 34.16 12.21 3.58
CA ASN A 206 33.77 11.25 2.53
C ASN A 206 33.17 11.92 1.28
N GLY A 207 33.20 13.26 1.19
CA GLY A 207 32.69 14.00 0.04
C GLY A 207 31.16 13.92 -0.12
N LEU A 208 30.43 13.84 0.98
CA LEU A 208 28.97 13.78 1.04
C LEU A 208 28.40 15.11 1.53
N ILE A 209 27.07 15.27 1.48
CA ILE A 209 26.38 16.52 1.86
C ILE A 209 26.87 17.69 0.97
N LYS A 210 27.10 17.42 -0.32
CA LYS A 210 27.59 18.44 -1.27
C LYS A 210 26.59 19.55 -1.51
N GLY A 211 25.30 19.30 -1.27
CA GLY A 211 24.22 20.28 -1.32
C GLY A 211 23.71 20.72 0.05
N GLY A 212 24.32 20.25 1.15
CA GLY A 212 23.98 20.76 2.47
C GLY A 212 24.53 22.17 2.64
N ASP A 213 23.65 23.09 2.98
CA ASP A 213 23.98 24.47 3.31
C ASP A 213 23.40 24.79 4.69
N LEU A 214 23.79 25.91 5.31
CA LEU A 214 23.30 26.36 6.60
C LEU A 214 21.78 26.41 6.67
N ASN A 215 21.12 26.58 5.54
CA ASN A 215 19.69 26.85 5.47
C ASN A 215 18.82 25.59 5.41
N ASN A 216 19.40 24.40 5.20
CA ASN A 216 18.62 23.19 4.91
C ASN A 216 18.75 22.04 5.92
N ALA A 217 19.54 22.18 6.98
CA ALA A 217 19.60 21.19 8.05
C ALA A 217 19.94 21.82 9.40
N ILE A 218 19.32 21.35 10.48
CA ILE A 218 19.66 21.75 11.85
C ILE A 218 20.89 20.96 12.30
N VAL A 219 21.92 21.63 12.85
CA VAL A 219 23.13 20.96 13.33
C VAL A 219 23.17 20.95 14.85
N TYR A 220 23.03 19.77 15.46
CA TYR A 220 23.15 19.58 16.90
C TYR A 220 24.61 19.32 17.29
N VAL A 221 25.11 20.11 18.24
CA VAL A 221 26.50 20.04 18.72
C VAL A 221 26.55 19.14 19.94
N ASP A 222 26.87 17.87 19.72
CA ASP A 222 26.92 16.84 20.75
C ASP A 222 28.33 16.54 21.28
N LYS A 223 29.35 17.16 20.68
CA LYS A 223 30.77 17.09 21.10
C LYS A 223 31.41 18.46 21.04
N GLU A 224 32.54 18.61 21.75
CA GLU A 224 33.36 19.82 21.65
C GLU A 224 33.87 20.02 20.23
N ILE A 225 33.73 21.25 19.72
CA ILE A 225 34.14 21.59 18.36
C ILE A 225 35.58 22.10 18.39
N SER A 226 36.46 21.47 17.63
CA SER A 226 37.81 22.00 17.43
C SER A 226 37.79 23.27 16.57
N GLN A 227 38.77 24.16 16.75
CA GLN A 227 38.86 25.38 15.93
C GLN A 227 39.12 25.09 14.44
N ALA A 228 39.77 23.96 14.15
CA ALA A 228 39.94 23.46 12.79
C ALA A 228 38.60 23.03 12.17
N THR A 229 37.77 22.32 12.94
CA THR A 229 36.40 21.95 12.52
C THR A 229 35.56 23.19 12.29
N MET A 230 35.56 24.16 13.21
CA MET A 230 34.83 25.42 13.02
C MET A 230 35.21 26.13 11.73
N SER A 231 36.51 26.21 11.42
CA SER A 231 36.99 26.82 10.18
C SER A 231 36.55 26.06 8.92
N LYS A 232 36.53 24.71 8.96
CA LYS A 232 36.01 23.88 7.87
C LYS A 232 34.51 24.12 7.66
N LEU A 233 33.74 24.18 8.75
CA LEU A 233 32.31 24.44 8.70
C LEU A 233 32.03 25.83 8.16
N GLU A 234 32.69 26.88 8.66
CA GLU A 234 32.58 28.26 8.16
C GLU A 234 32.80 28.35 6.65
N LYS A 235 33.78 27.60 6.14
CA LYS A 235 34.05 27.50 4.70
C LYS A 235 32.99 26.69 3.94
N ALA A 236 32.56 25.54 4.47
CA ALA A 236 31.55 24.68 3.84
C ALA A 236 30.19 25.39 3.74
N PHE A 237 29.91 26.26 4.70
CA PHE A 237 28.66 26.96 4.90
C PHE A 237 28.67 28.44 4.50
N ASP A 238 29.76 28.91 3.88
CA ASP A 238 29.96 30.30 3.45
C ASP A 238 29.60 31.37 4.52
N LYS A 239 29.96 31.11 5.79
CA LYS A 239 29.74 32.04 6.91
C LYS A 239 31.05 32.57 7.46
N LYS A 240 31.14 33.90 7.62
CA LYS A 240 32.31 34.57 8.22
C LYS A 240 32.58 34.18 9.68
N LYS A 241 31.55 33.79 10.42
CA LYS A 241 31.66 33.37 11.82
C LYS A 241 30.49 32.46 12.20
N LEU A 242 30.80 31.27 12.71
CA LEU A 242 29.82 30.36 13.32
C LEU A 242 29.95 30.39 14.86
N SER A 243 28.84 30.10 15.55
CA SER A 243 28.84 29.96 17.00
C SER A 243 27.87 28.86 17.43
N VAL A 244 28.01 28.35 18.65
CA VAL A 244 27.07 27.38 19.22
C VAL A 244 26.15 28.15 20.17
N LYS A 245 24.85 28.03 19.94
CA LYS A 245 23.82 28.63 20.80
C LYS A 245 23.80 27.94 22.17
N ALA A 246 23.23 28.62 23.18
CA ALA A 246 23.13 28.08 24.53
C ALA A 246 22.33 26.76 24.61
N ASN A 247 21.47 26.48 23.63
CA ASN A 247 20.73 25.21 23.50
C ASN A 247 21.54 24.11 22.77
N GLY A 248 22.83 24.33 22.50
CA GLY A 248 23.73 23.38 21.86
C GLY A 248 23.49 23.16 20.36
N ILE A 249 22.79 24.07 19.70
CA ILE A 249 22.60 24.05 18.25
C ILE A 249 23.59 25.03 17.61
N LEU A 250 24.13 24.66 16.45
CA LEU A 250 24.92 25.59 15.65
C LEU A 250 24.06 26.81 15.28
N ASP A 251 24.65 28.01 15.29
CA ASP A 251 23.96 29.24 14.89
C ASP A 251 23.87 29.33 13.35
N ASN A 252 23.29 28.30 12.75
CA ASN A 252 22.93 28.27 11.33
C ASN A 252 21.44 28.56 11.14
N LEU A 253 20.59 28.03 12.02
CA LEU A 253 19.13 28.16 11.96
C LEU A 253 18.51 28.41 13.33
N THR A 254 17.29 28.92 13.32
CA THR A 254 16.40 28.98 14.49
C THR A 254 15.33 27.92 14.34
N LEU A 255 15.10 27.13 15.39
CA LEU A 255 14.06 26.11 15.39
C LEU A 255 12.69 26.75 15.17
N HIS A 256 11.88 26.14 14.31
CA HIS A 256 10.48 26.50 14.15
C HIS A 256 9.68 26.10 15.39
N GLN A 257 10.03 24.98 16.00
CA GLN A 257 9.38 24.42 17.19
C GLN A 257 10.42 23.75 18.12
N PRO A 258 10.20 23.71 19.45
CA PRO A 258 11.16 23.11 20.37
C PRO A 258 11.46 21.63 20.10
N ASN A 259 10.49 20.87 19.60
CA ASN A 259 10.58 19.45 19.28
C ASN A 259 10.69 19.17 17.76
N GLU A 260 11.28 20.09 16.99
CA GLU A 260 11.37 19.99 15.52
C GLU A 260 12.02 18.68 15.05
N ALA A 261 13.02 18.16 15.76
CA ALA A 261 13.65 16.88 15.42
C ALA A 261 12.69 15.68 15.53
N ALA A 262 11.84 15.64 16.57
CA ALA A 262 10.82 14.60 16.68
C ALA A 262 9.76 14.72 15.59
N ARG A 263 9.34 15.94 15.26
CA ARG A 263 8.37 16.18 14.17
C ARG A 263 8.94 15.85 12.80
N HIS A 264 10.23 16.10 12.59
CA HIS A 264 10.91 15.67 11.37
C HIS A 264 10.99 14.14 11.27
N LYS A 265 11.27 13.45 12.38
CA LYS A 265 11.22 11.98 12.37
C LYS A 265 9.81 11.43 12.13
N LEU A 266 8.76 12.15 12.57
CA LEU A 266 7.38 11.84 12.23
C LEU A 266 7.12 12.01 10.73
N LEU A 267 7.62 13.10 10.13
CA LEU A 267 7.60 13.32 8.68
C LEU A 267 8.28 12.18 7.92
N ASP A 268 9.48 11.78 8.35
CA ASP A 268 10.21 10.64 7.76
C ASP A 268 9.40 9.34 7.82
N VAL A 269 8.80 9.04 8.99
CA VAL A 269 7.95 7.84 9.15
C VAL A 269 6.78 7.87 8.18
N ILE A 270 6.10 9.01 8.00
CA ILE A 270 5.00 9.14 7.04
C ILE A 270 5.51 8.89 5.61
N GLY A 271 6.64 9.48 5.24
CA GLY A 271 7.26 9.32 3.92
C GLY A 271 7.68 7.89 3.62
N ASP A 272 8.35 7.23 4.56
CA ASP A 272 8.80 5.84 4.41
C ASP A 272 7.62 4.86 4.35
N LEU A 273 6.59 5.06 5.16
CA LEU A 273 5.39 4.21 5.14
C LEU A 273 4.54 4.41 3.87
N ALA A 274 4.72 5.50 3.13
CA ALA A 274 4.10 5.69 1.82
C ALA A 274 4.45 4.56 0.85
N LEU A 275 5.64 3.95 1.00
CA LEU A 275 6.14 2.85 0.18
C LEU A 275 5.39 1.53 0.37
N ILE A 276 4.47 1.45 1.33
CA ILE A 276 3.54 0.33 1.47
C ILE A 276 2.60 0.25 0.24
N GLY A 277 2.35 1.38 -0.44
CA GLY A 277 1.50 1.44 -1.63
C GLY A 277 0.01 1.26 -1.35
N THR A 278 -0.43 1.38 -0.09
CA THR A 278 -1.85 1.36 0.30
C THR A 278 -2.02 2.27 1.52
N ARG A 279 -3.06 3.10 1.55
CA ARG A 279 -3.35 4.00 2.67
C ARG A 279 -3.66 3.18 3.92
N ILE A 280 -3.31 3.70 5.08
CA ILE A 280 -3.41 2.95 6.35
C ILE A 280 -4.34 3.70 7.29
N ARG A 281 -5.23 2.97 7.95
CA ARG A 281 -6.01 3.45 9.08
C ARG A 281 -5.63 2.67 10.32
N GLY A 282 -5.11 3.38 11.30
CA GLY A 282 -4.48 2.84 12.49
C GLY A 282 -3.51 3.85 13.10
N LYS A 283 -3.08 3.58 14.33
CA LYS A 283 -2.12 4.41 15.03
C LYS A 283 -0.72 3.80 14.96
N VAL A 284 0.18 4.49 14.28
CA VAL A 284 1.61 4.19 14.21
C VAL A 284 2.29 4.78 15.45
N ILE A 285 3.07 3.96 16.13
CA ILE A 285 3.90 4.32 17.28
C ILE A 285 5.32 3.90 16.94
N ALA A 286 6.22 4.86 16.74
CA ALA A 286 7.61 4.60 16.38
C ALA A 286 8.55 5.10 17.48
N ASN A 287 9.31 4.19 18.07
CA ASN A 287 10.31 4.49 19.08
C ASN A 287 11.71 4.38 18.45
N LYS A 288 12.49 5.46 18.56
CA LYS A 288 13.79 5.63 17.89
C LYS A 288 13.68 5.36 16.37
N PRO A 289 12.72 6.00 15.67
CA PRO A 289 12.50 5.74 14.25
C PRO A 289 13.73 6.08 13.40
N GLY A 290 13.88 5.34 12.31
CA GLY A 290 14.89 5.58 11.28
C GLY A 290 14.53 4.80 10.02
N HIS A 291 15.07 5.22 8.88
CA HIS A 291 14.68 4.70 7.57
C HIS A 291 14.78 3.18 7.47
N TYR A 292 15.78 2.54 8.11
CA TYR A 292 15.90 1.08 8.15
C TYR A 292 14.66 0.42 8.76
N VAL A 293 14.33 0.75 10.01
CA VAL A 293 13.20 0.16 10.75
C VAL A 293 11.88 0.48 10.08
N ASN A 294 11.71 1.73 9.61
CA ASN A 294 10.52 2.15 8.88
C ASN A 294 10.31 1.30 7.62
N ASN A 295 11.35 1.09 6.81
CA ASN A 295 11.26 0.29 5.60
C ASN A 295 11.09 -1.20 5.86
N GLN A 296 11.73 -1.75 6.88
CA GLN A 296 11.53 -3.16 7.27
C GLN A 296 10.08 -3.41 7.70
N PHE A 297 9.49 -2.46 8.42
CA PHE A 297 8.08 -2.50 8.75
C PHE A 297 7.19 -2.30 7.52
N ALA A 298 7.50 -1.34 6.64
CA ALA A 298 6.76 -1.13 5.40
C ALA A 298 6.73 -2.40 4.54
N LYS A 299 7.88 -3.08 4.37
CA LYS A 299 7.97 -4.39 3.71
C LYS A 299 7.06 -5.42 4.40
N LYS A 300 7.17 -5.57 5.73
CA LYS A 300 6.34 -6.51 6.50
C LYS A 300 4.84 -6.24 6.34
N LEU A 301 4.42 -4.98 6.48
CA LEU A 301 3.02 -4.59 6.38
C LEU A 301 2.49 -4.73 4.95
N SER A 302 3.28 -4.37 3.92
CA SER A 302 2.90 -4.59 2.52
C SER A 302 2.64 -6.07 2.21
N GLN A 303 3.42 -6.98 2.80
CA GLN A 303 3.23 -8.42 2.64
C GLN A 303 1.96 -8.91 3.35
N ILE A 304 1.69 -8.43 4.56
CA ILE A 304 0.44 -8.72 5.30
C ILE A 304 -0.76 -8.24 4.47
N ILE A 305 -0.74 -6.99 4.02
CA ILE A 305 -1.77 -6.39 3.17
C ILE A 305 -1.99 -7.25 1.92
N LYS A 306 -0.92 -7.61 1.21
CA LYS A 306 -1.00 -8.44 0.00
C LYS A 306 -1.58 -9.83 0.28
N LEU A 307 -1.20 -10.45 1.40
CA LEU A 307 -1.71 -11.75 1.81
C LEU A 307 -3.19 -11.66 2.18
N GLU A 308 -3.60 -10.63 2.91
CA GLU A 308 -5.00 -10.36 3.23
C GLU A 308 -5.83 -10.04 1.98
N LYS A 309 -5.31 -9.28 1.00
CA LYS A 309 -5.98 -9.05 -0.30
C LYS A 309 -6.20 -10.36 -1.05
N ARG A 310 -5.17 -11.23 -1.10
CA ARG A 310 -5.27 -12.55 -1.76
C ARG A 310 -6.22 -13.49 -1.03
N ASN A 311 -6.29 -13.38 0.29
CA ASN A 311 -7.14 -14.18 1.16
C ASN A 311 -8.45 -13.48 1.51
N LYS A 312 -8.82 -12.41 0.78
CA LYS A 312 -10.02 -11.62 1.05
C LYS A 312 -11.23 -12.47 0.66
N VAL A 313 -11.62 -13.33 1.60
CA VAL A 313 -12.83 -14.12 1.49
C VAL A 313 -13.97 -13.11 1.51
N PRO A 314 -14.75 -13.01 0.42
CA PRO A 314 -15.91 -12.14 0.41
C PRO A 314 -16.84 -12.54 1.55
N LYS A 315 -17.32 -11.56 2.32
CA LYS A 315 -18.27 -11.80 3.41
C LYS A 315 -19.67 -11.54 2.90
N TYR A 316 -20.55 -12.51 3.10
CA TYR A 316 -21.96 -12.42 2.76
C TYR A 316 -22.81 -12.63 4.00
N ASP A 317 -23.82 -11.79 4.19
CA ASP A 317 -24.81 -11.98 5.25
C ASP A 317 -25.84 -13.02 4.80
N LEU A 318 -25.63 -14.27 5.22
CA LEU A 318 -26.50 -15.39 4.88
C LEU A 318 -27.85 -15.38 5.60
N SER A 319 -28.09 -14.41 6.50
CA SER A 319 -29.39 -14.20 7.15
C SER A 319 -30.39 -13.46 6.26
N LEU A 320 -29.91 -12.79 5.21
CA LEU A 320 -30.76 -12.09 4.26
C LEU A 320 -31.46 -13.07 3.29
N PRO A 321 -32.64 -12.71 2.75
CA PRO A 321 -33.27 -13.47 1.68
C PRO A 321 -32.35 -13.61 0.46
N PRO A 322 -32.24 -14.81 -0.16
CA PRO A 322 -31.41 -14.97 -1.34
C PRO A 322 -32.00 -14.25 -2.56
N LEU A 323 -31.13 -13.83 -3.48
CA LEU A 323 -31.55 -13.28 -4.78
C LEU A 323 -32.32 -14.34 -5.58
N MET A 324 -31.77 -15.56 -5.65
CA MET A 324 -32.46 -16.73 -6.19
C MET A 324 -32.45 -17.88 -5.18
N ASP A 325 -33.64 -18.40 -4.90
CA ASP A 325 -33.82 -19.64 -4.16
C ASP A 325 -33.74 -20.85 -5.12
N ILE A 326 -33.89 -22.05 -4.57
CA ILE A 326 -33.77 -23.30 -5.33
C ILE A 326 -34.77 -23.39 -6.48
N HIS A 327 -35.98 -22.82 -6.33
CA HIS A 327 -37.01 -22.85 -7.38
C HIS A 327 -36.60 -22.02 -8.59
N LYS A 328 -36.19 -20.76 -8.37
CA LYS A 328 -35.68 -19.90 -9.43
C LYS A 328 -34.44 -20.49 -10.12
N ILE A 329 -33.57 -21.14 -9.35
CA ILE A 329 -32.41 -21.84 -9.91
C ILE A 329 -32.85 -23.00 -10.83
N MET A 330 -33.84 -23.80 -10.43
CA MET A 330 -34.37 -24.91 -11.23
C MET A 330 -35.10 -24.45 -12.50
N ASP A 331 -35.66 -23.24 -12.50
CA ASP A 331 -36.27 -22.64 -13.69
C ASP A 331 -35.20 -22.25 -14.73
N MET A 332 -34.00 -21.85 -14.28
CA MET A 332 -32.90 -21.47 -15.18
C MET A 332 -32.01 -22.66 -15.59
N LEU A 333 -31.61 -23.51 -14.64
CA LEU A 333 -30.69 -24.62 -14.90
C LEU A 333 -31.43 -25.91 -15.26
N PRO A 334 -30.88 -26.74 -16.18
CA PRO A 334 -31.38 -28.10 -16.43
C PRO A 334 -31.25 -29.04 -15.22
N HIS A 335 -30.32 -28.76 -14.32
CA HIS A 335 -29.94 -29.67 -13.25
C HIS A 335 -31.09 -29.94 -12.27
N ARG A 336 -31.19 -31.18 -11.80
CA ARG A 336 -32.16 -31.61 -10.78
C ARG A 336 -31.47 -32.46 -9.71
N PRO A 337 -32.00 -32.52 -8.47
CA PRO A 337 -31.49 -33.44 -7.47
C PRO A 337 -31.40 -34.88 -8.01
N PRO A 338 -30.33 -35.62 -7.67
CA PRO A 338 -29.26 -35.27 -6.74
C PRO A 338 -28.07 -34.50 -7.34
N PHE A 339 -28.15 -34.04 -8.61
CA PHE A 339 -27.03 -33.41 -9.32
C PHE A 339 -27.14 -31.87 -9.45
N LEU A 340 -28.20 -31.28 -8.91
CA LEU A 340 -28.26 -29.84 -8.65
C LEU A 340 -27.54 -29.58 -7.32
N LEU A 341 -26.38 -28.94 -7.38
CA LEU A 341 -25.47 -28.81 -6.23
C LEU A 341 -25.59 -27.48 -5.50
N ILE A 342 -26.07 -26.43 -6.18
CA ILE A 342 -26.22 -25.10 -5.61
C ILE A 342 -27.61 -24.95 -4.97
N ASP A 343 -27.65 -24.35 -3.78
CA ASP A 343 -28.88 -24.16 -3.00
C ASP A 343 -29.48 -22.76 -3.21
N ARG A 344 -28.63 -21.75 -3.37
CA ARG A 344 -29.00 -20.32 -3.45
C ARG A 344 -28.02 -19.53 -4.31
N ILE A 345 -28.52 -18.46 -4.92
CA ILE A 345 -27.71 -17.35 -5.45
C ILE A 345 -27.87 -16.16 -4.51
N ILE A 346 -26.74 -15.64 -4.03
CA ILE A 346 -26.66 -14.52 -3.08
C ILE A 346 -26.60 -13.20 -3.84
N GLU A 347 -25.72 -13.13 -4.85
CA GLU A 347 -25.48 -11.94 -5.68
C GLU A 347 -25.38 -12.33 -7.15
N LEU A 348 -25.83 -11.43 -8.02
CA LEU A 348 -25.70 -11.54 -9.47
C LEU A 348 -25.54 -10.12 -10.04
N SER A 349 -24.55 -9.95 -10.91
CA SER A 349 -24.31 -8.73 -11.67
C SER A 349 -24.02 -9.07 -13.14
N GLU A 350 -23.61 -8.10 -13.94
CA GLU A 350 -23.15 -8.34 -15.31
C GLU A 350 -21.81 -9.09 -15.38
N GLU A 351 -20.97 -8.98 -14.34
CA GLU A 351 -19.59 -9.50 -14.37
C GLU A 351 -19.32 -10.65 -13.40
N HIS A 352 -20.19 -10.88 -12.42
CA HIS A 352 -19.99 -11.91 -11.41
C HIS A 352 -21.29 -12.47 -10.84
N VAL A 353 -21.17 -13.64 -10.22
CA VAL A 353 -22.25 -14.35 -9.53
C VAL A 353 -21.71 -15.04 -8.28
N VAL A 354 -22.54 -15.07 -7.23
CA VAL A 354 -22.22 -15.71 -5.96
C VAL A 354 -23.26 -16.79 -5.65
N GLY A 355 -22.81 -18.04 -5.62
CA GLY A 355 -23.62 -19.21 -5.28
C GLY A 355 -23.29 -19.76 -3.89
N MET A 356 -24.23 -20.49 -3.30
CA MET A 356 -24.06 -21.15 -2.01
C MET A 356 -24.49 -22.61 -2.08
N LYS A 357 -23.76 -23.48 -1.37
CA LYS A 357 -24.12 -24.87 -1.12
C LYS A 357 -23.89 -25.23 0.34
N ASN A 358 -24.89 -25.85 0.97
CA ASN A 358 -24.70 -26.58 2.21
C ASN A 358 -24.20 -27.99 1.90
N VAL A 359 -23.17 -28.42 2.63
CA VAL A 359 -22.62 -29.77 2.51
C VAL A 359 -23.20 -30.62 3.62
N THR A 360 -24.11 -31.54 3.28
CA THR A 360 -24.78 -32.40 4.27
C THR A 360 -24.26 -33.82 4.24
N MET A 361 -24.16 -34.47 5.41
CA MET A 361 -23.72 -35.88 5.52
C MET A 361 -24.62 -36.84 4.73
N ASN A 362 -25.86 -36.44 4.44
CA ASN A 362 -26.82 -37.24 3.66
C ASN A 362 -26.57 -37.22 2.15
N GLU A 363 -25.56 -36.50 1.65
CA GLU A 363 -25.27 -36.50 0.21
C GLU A 363 -24.76 -37.88 -0.27
N PRO A 364 -25.28 -38.38 -1.41
CA PRO A 364 -25.10 -39.77 -1.81
C PRO A 364 -23.64 -40.16 -2.07
N PHE A 365 -22.79 -39.19 -2.44
CA PHE A 365 -21.38 -39.46 -2.68
C PHE A 365 -20.60 -39.77 -1.40
N PHE A 366 -21.03 -39.35 -0.20
CA PHE A 366 -20.33 -39.67 1.04
C PHE A 366 -20.41 -41.16 1.40
N VAL A 367 -21.38 -41.90 0.85
CA VAL A 367 -21.50 -43.35 1.05
C VAL A 367 -20.31 -44.10 0.44
N GLY A 368 -19.80 -43.62 -0.70
CA GLY A 368 -18.72 -44.28 -1.45
C GLY A 368 -17.39 -43.52 -1.46
N HIS A 369 -17.40 -42.20 -1.26
CA HIS A 369 -16.21 -41.36 -1.30
C HIS A 369 -15.53 -41.32 0.08
N PHE A 370 -14.67 -42.32 0.31
CA PHE A 370 -13.92 -42.62 1.54
C PHE A 370 -14.80 -42.94 2.77
N PRO A 371 -15.32 -44.19 2.87
CA PRO A 371 -16.05 -44.63 4.05
C PRO A 371 -15.26 -44.40 5.36
N GLY A 372 -15.90 -43.76 6.34
CA GLY A 372 -15.27 -43.40 7.63
C GLY A 372 -14.45 -42.11 7.65
N ALA A 373 -14.24 -41.47 6.50
CA ALA A 373 -13.53 -40.19 6.38
C ALA A 373 -14.22 -39.29 5.31
N PRO A 374 -15.45 -38.82 5.57
CA PRO A 374 -16.25 -38.13 4.57
C PRO A 374 -15.60 -36.82 4.13
N VAL A 375 -15.33 -36.69 2.83
CA VAL A 375 -14.81 -35.47 2.19
C VAL A 375 -15.59 -35.23 0.90
N MET A 376 -16.02 -34.00 0.62
CA MET A 376 -16.72 -33.71 -0.65
C MET A 376 -15.74 -33.84 -1.83
N PRO A 377 -16.05 -34.66 -2.85
CA PRO A 377 -15.18 -34.81 -4.02
C PRO A 377 -14.86 -33.48 -4.69
N GLY A 378 -13.57 -33.24 -4.98
CA GLY A 378 -13.12 -31.99 -5.61
C GLY A 378 -13.82 -31.71 -6.95
N VAL A 379 -14.10 -32.75 -7.74
CA VAL A 379 -14.82 -32.63 -9.01
C VAL A 379 -16.25 -32.09 -8.83
N LEU A 380 -16.92 -32.41 -7.71
CA LEU A 380 -18.25 -31.86 -7.42
C LEU A 380 -18.19 -30.41 -6.93
N GLN A 381 -17.07 -29.99 -6.33
CA GLN A 381 -16.85 -28.57 -6.04
C GLN A 381 -16.70 -27.77 -7.35
N VAL A 382 -15.96 -28.31 -8.32
CA VAL A 382 -15.81 -27.70 -9.65
C VAL A 382 -17.14 -27.68 -10.40
N GLU A 383 -17.93 -28.75 -10.34
CA GLU A 383 -19.28 -28.79 -10.92
C GLU A 383 -20.21 -27.74 -10.26
N ALA A 384 -20.17 -27.58 -8.94
CA ALA A 384 -20.95 -26.54 -8.27
C ALA A 384 -20.53 -25.12 -8.65
N MET A 385 -19.22 -24.87 -8.86
CA MET A 385 -18.74 -23.62 -9.46
C MET A 385 -19.28 -23.44 -10.89
N ALA A 386 -19.35 -24.52 -11.68
CA ALA A 386 -19.89 -24.50 -13.04
C ALA A 386 -21.37 -24.11 -13.05
N GLN A 387 -22.18 -24.72 -12.17
CA GLN A 387 -23.60 -24.41 -12.05
C GLN A 387 -23.81 -22.96 -11.59
N THR A 388 -22.98 -22.49 -10.65
CA THR A 388 -22.97 -21.09 -10.21
C THR A 388 -22.66 -20.15 -11.39
N GLY A 389 -21.57 -20.37 -12.11
CA GLY A 389 -21.20 -19.58 -13.29
C GLY A 389 -22.22 -19.69 -14.43
N GLY A 390 -22.87 -20.84 -14.58
CA GLY A 390 -23.92 -21.08 -15.55
C GLY A 390 -25.11 -20.14 -15.39
N ILE A 391 -25.49 -19.80 -14.16
CA ILE A 391 -26.53 -18.79 -13.88
C ILE A 391 -26.16 -17.43 -14.49
N LEU A 392 -24.90 -17.00 -14.39
CA LEU A 392 -24.44 -15.73 -14.97
C LEU A 392 -24.52 -15.72 -16.50
N VAL A 393 -24.18 -16.83 -17.15
CA VAL A 393 -24.25 -16.87 -18.62
C VAL A 393 -25.69 -16.93 -19.09
N LEU A 394 -26.51 -17.73 -18.42
CA LEU A 394 -27.92 -17.91 -18.78
C LEU A 394 -28.76 -16.67 -18.49
N SER A 395 -28.38 -15.81 -17.54
CA SER A 395 -29.05 -14.52 -17.33
C SER A 395 -28.89 -13.56 -18.51
N THR A 396 -27.98 -13.83 -19.45
CA THR A 396 -27.78 -13.01 -20.67
C THR A 396 -28.73 -13.36 -21.82
N VAL A 397 -29.53 -14.42 -21.70
CA VAL A 397 -30.50 -14.85 -22.72
C VAL A 397 -31.93 -14.74 -22.20
N PRO A 398 -32.93 -14.47 -23.07
CA PRO A 398 -34.32 -14.26 -22.64
C PRO A 398 -35.05 -15.56 -22.26
N ASP A 399 -34.58 -16.71 -22.76
CA ASP A 399 -35.20 -18.03 -22.61
C ASP A 399 -34.19 -19.08 -22.07
N PRO A 400 -33.60 -18.85 -20.87
CA PRO A 400 -32.48 -19.64 -20.33
C PRO A 400 -32.78 -21.14 -20.21
N GLU A 401 -34.03 -21.52 -19.98
CA GLU A 401 -34.49 -22.90 -19.87
C GLU A 401 -34.25 -23.72 -21.15
N ASN A 402 -34.11 -23.05 -22.30
CA ASN A 402 -33.87 -23.67 -23.60
C ASN A 402 -32.37 -23.85 -23.91
N TYR A 403 -31.47 -23.57 -22.98
CA TYR A 403 -30.04 -23.72 -23.17
C TYR A 403 -29.42 -24.75 -22.22
N LEU A 404 -28.25 -25.22 -22.60
CA LEU A 404 -27.33 -26.03 -21.81
C LEU A 404 -26.00 -25.29 -21.72
N THR A 405 -25.40 -25.27 -20.53
CA THR A 405 -24.04 -24.76 -20.31
C THR A 405 -23.07 -25.94 -20.36
N LEU A 406 -22.30 -26.06 -21.44
CA LEU A 406 -21.36 -27.17 -21.63
C LEU A 406 -19.93 -26.70 -21.42
N PHE A 407 -19.15 -27.47 -20.65
CA PHE A 407 -17.74 -27.19 -20.44
C PHE A 407 -16.93 -27.30 -21.73
N MET A 408 -16.08 -26.31 -21.95
CA MET A 408 -15.06 -26.33 -23.01
C MET A 408 -13.66 -26.59 -22.42
N LYS A 409 -13.35 -25.95 -21.28
CA LYS A 409 -12.03 -26.02 -20.67
C LYS A 409 -12.13 -25.81 -19.16
N ILE A 410 -11.32 -26.54 -18.42
CA ILE A 410 -11.06 -26.34 -17.00
C ILE A 410 -9.54 -26.22 -16.85
N ASP A 411 -9.07 -25.15 -16.22
CA ASP A 411 -7.64 -24.85 -16.06
C ASP A 411 -7.32 -24.37 -14.63
N LYS A 412 -6.05 -24.45 -14.25
CA LYS A 412 -5.50 -23.94 -12.98
C LYS A 412 -6.27 -24.36 -11.72
N VAL A 413 -6.89 -25.54 -11.73
CA VAL A 413 -7.64 -26.05 -10.58
C VAL A 413 -6.71 -26.32 -9.42
N LYS A 414 -7.04 -25.80 -8.23
CA LYS A 414 -6.34 -26.15 -6.99
C LYS A 414 -7.34 -26.48 -5.89
N PHE A 415 -7.09 -27.59 -5.20
CA PHE A 415 -7.77 -27.96 -3.97
C PHE A 415 -6.85 -27.66 -2.81
N LYS A 416 -7.20 -26.66 -2.00
CA LYS A 416 -6.33 -26.12 -0.93
C LYS A 416 -6.65 -26.73 0.42
N ARG A 417 -7.91 -27.11 0.66
CA ARG A 417 -8.40 -27.65 1.94
C ARG A 417 -9.51 -28.68 1.71
N GLN A 418 -9.71 -29.57 2.68
CA GLN A 418 -10.85 -30.49 2.70
C GLN A 418 -12.14 -29.71 2.93
N VAL A 419 -13.22 -30.18 2.31
CA VAL A 419 -14.58 -29.74 2.55
C VAL A 419 -15.33 -30.90 3.17
N LEU A 420 -15.93 -30.65 4.33
CA LEU A 420 -16.50 -31.68 5.19
C LEU A 420 -18.02 -31.51 5.31
N PRO A 421 -18.76 -32.57 5.67
CA PRO A 421 -20.14 -32.45 6.10
C PRO A 421 -20.28 -31.38 7.22
N GLY A 422 -21.26 -30.50 7.07
CA GLY A 422 -21.49 -29.36 7.96
C GLY A 422 -20.92 -28.03 7.44
N ASP A 423 -20.02 -28.06 6.46
CA ASP A 423 -19.51 -26.83 5.84
C ASP A 423 -20.60 -26.14 5.00
N THR A 424 -20.55 -24.81 4.97
CA THR A 424 -21.20 -24.00 3.95
C THR A 424 -20.16 -23.55 2.93
N LEU A 425 -20.36 -23.96 1.68
CA LEU A 425 -19.57 -23.50 0.56
C LEU A 425 -20.18 -22.24 -0.04
N ILE A 426 -19.34 -21.23 -0.24
CA ILE A 426 -19.65 -20.05 -1.02
C ILE A 426 -18.78 -20.03 -2.26
N PHE A 427 -19.41 -19.96 -3.43
CA PHE A 427 -18.76 -19.88 -4.73
C PHE A 427 -18.83 -18.45 -5.24
N HIS A 428 -17.68 -17.84 -5.48
CA HIS A 428 -17.59 -16.55 -6.17
C HIS A 428 -17.00 -16.77 -7.56
N CYS A 429 -17.79 -16.50 -8.59
CA CYS A 429 -17.38 -16.65 -9.99
C CYS A 429 -17.44 -15.30 -10.68
N SER A 430 -16.32 -14.87 -11.26
CA SER A 430 -16.20 -13.59 -11.97
C SER A 430 -15.68 -13.80 -13.39
N LEU A 431 -16.18 -13.03 -14.36
CA LEU A 431 -15.69 -13.06 -15.74
C LEU A 431 -14.21 -12.65 -15.80
N ILE A 432 -13.38 -13.44 -16.47
CA ILE A 432 -12.01 -13.07 -16.86
C ILE A 432 -12.05 -12.22 -18.12
N THR A 433 -12.98 -12.54 -19.02
CA THR A 433 -13.22 -11.81 -20.27
C THR A 433 -14.72 -11.66 -20.51
N PRO A 434 -15.18 -10.59 -21.18
CA PRO A 434 -16.59 -10.44 -21.54
C PRO A 434 -17.12 -11.64 -22.32
N ILE A 435 -18.39 -11.99 -22.09
CA ILE A 435 -19.07 -13.08 -22.79
C ILE A 435 -19.13 -12.76 -24.28
N ARG A 436 -18.69 -13.70 -25.12
CA ARG A 436 -18.71 -13.56 -26.59
C ARG A 436 -19.16 -14.85 -27.24
N ARG A 437 -20.12 -14.77 -28.17
CA ARG A 437 -20.66 -15.93 -28.91
C ARG A 437 -21.15 -17.06 -27.99
N GLY A 438 -21.76 -16.68 -26.85
CA GLY A 438 -22.22 -17.63 -25.84
C GLY A 438 -21.11 -18.34 -25.06
N ILE A 439 -19.85 -17.93 -25.22
CA ILE A 439 -18.72 -18.47 -24.46
C ILE A 439 -18.49 -17.57 -23.24
N CYS A 440 -18.44 -18.21 -22.08
CA CYS A 440 -18.12 -17.60 -20.81
C CYS A 440 -16.78 -18.13 -20.31
N HIS A 441 -15.95 -17.23 -19.81
CA HIS A 441 -14.63 -17.55 -19.27
C HIS A 441 -14.48 -16.89 -17.90
N MET A 442 -14.36 -17.69 -16.86
CA MET A 442 -14.51 -17.25 -15.47
C MET A 442 -13.36 -17.71 -14.59
N GLN A 443 -13.02 -16.88 -13.61
CA GLN A 443 -12.27 -17.28 -12.44
C GLN A 443 -13.29 -17.63 -11.35
N ALA A 444 -13.18 -18.83 -10.79
CA ALA A 444 -14.03 -19.32 -9.72
C ALA A 444 -13.20 -19.58 -8.45
N TYR A 445 -13.78 -19.22 -7.31
CA TYR A 445 -13.26 -19.46 -5.98
C TYR A 445 -14.34 -20.08 -5.09
N ALA A 446 -14.00 -21.10 -4.32
CA ALA A 446 -14.88 -21.68 -3.29
C ALA A 446 -14.29 -21.44 -1.91
N TYR A 447 -15.14 -21.00 -0.99
CA TYR A 447 -14.79 -20.71 0.39
C TYR A 447 -15.66 -21.53 1.34
N ALA A 448 -15.07 -22.02 2.43
CA ALA A 448 -15.78 -22.57 3.58
C ALA A 448 -15.10 -22.05 4.85
N ASN A 449 -15.87 -21.67 5.88
CA ASN A 449 -15.33 -21.19 7.16
C ASN A 449 -14.28 -20.07 7.01
N ASP A 450 -14.62 -19.02 6.25
CA ASP A 450 -13.75 -17.86 5.94
C ASP A 450 -12.39 -18.25 5.34
N LYS A 451 -12.34 -19.37 4.62
CA LYS A 451 -11.11 -19.95 4.08
C LYS A 451 -11.34 -20.41 2.65
N LEU A 452 -10.45 -20.01 1.74
CA LEU A 452 -10.43 -20.55 0.39
C LEU A 452 -10.13 -22.06 0.45
N VAL A 453 -11.02 -22.87 -0.13
CA VAL A 453 -10.93 -24.34 -0.16
C VAL A 453 -10.59 -24.88 -1.54
N SER A 454 -11.08 -24.24 -2.61
CA SER A 454 -10.71 -24.56 -3.99
C SER A 454 -10.81 -23.36 -4.93
N GLU A 455 -10.07 -23.40 -6.04
CA GLU A 455 -10.09 -22.37 -7.10
C GLU A 455 -9.96 -23.03 -8.48
N ALA A 456 -10.56 -22.43 -9.52
CA ALA A 456 -10.49 -22.91 -10.90
C ALA A 456 -10.69 -21.79 -11.93
N GLU A 457 -10.09 -21.93 -13.11
CA GLU A 457 -10.41 -21.15 -14.31
C GLU A 457 -11.34 -22.01 -15.20
N LEU A 458 -12.55 -21.54 -15.44
CA LEU A 458 -13.63 -22.31 -16.06
C LEU A 458 -14.06 -21.64 -17.38
N MET A 459 -14.12 -22.42 -18.46
CA MET A 459 -14.66 -21.96 -19.74
C MET A 459 -15.80 -22.87 -20.17
N ALA A 460 -16.96 -22.27 -20.44
CA ALA A 460 -18.17 -22.97 -20.86
C ALA A 460 -18.86 -22.23 -22.02
N GLN A 461 -19.67 -22.96 -22.76
CA GLN A 461 -20.48 -22.43 -23.85
C GLN A 461 -21.96 -22.73 -23.62
N ILE A 462 -22.83 -21.74 -23.84
CA ILE A 462 -24.27 -21.98 -23.93
C ILE A 462 -24.63 -22.55 -25.30
N VAL A 463 -25.37 -23.65 -25.31
CA VAL A 463 -25.84 -24.36 -26.50
C VAL A 463 -27.35 -24.54 -26.39
N LYS A 464 -28.09 -24.21 -27.44
CA LYS A 464 -29.55 -24.36 -27.46
C LYS A 464 -29.92 -25.85 -27.45
N ARG A 465 -30.91 -26.21 -26.63
CA ARG A 465 -31.51 -27.55 -26.62
C ARG A 465 -32.19 -27.79 -27.96
N THR A 466 -31.82 -28.89 -28.60
CA THR A 466 -32.49 -29.41 -29.79
C THR A 466 -33.72 -30.21 -29.44
#